data_AF-A0A4Y7LGJ6-F1
#
_entry.id   AF-A0A4Y7LGJ6-F1
#
_cell.length_a   1.000
_cell.length_b   1.000
_cell.length_c   1.000
_cell.angle_alpha   90.00
_cell.angle_beta   90.00
_cell.angle_gamma   90.00
#
_symmetry.space_group_name_H-M   'P 1'
#
loop_
_entity.id
_entity.type
_entity.pdbx_description
1 polymer ?
#
loop_
_entity_poly.entity_id
_entity_poly.type
_entity_poly.pdbx_seq_one_letter_code
_entity_poly.pdbx_strand_id
1 'polypeptide(L)'
;MKCPPGGENSVVIYTTTLRGIRKTFEECNVVRSVIESHDIRVIERDISMDSGYREELRLLMGKKEVRLPLVFVKGRLIGGSDEVVKLEEEGKLDTLFVDIPNSVALFAVNQHNLILLTF
;
A
#
# COMPACT_ATOMS: atom_id res chain seq x y z
N MET A 1 -8.71 0.50 -15.89
CA MET A 1 -7.63 0.46 -14.88
C MET A 1 -7.97 -0.69 -13.94
N LYS A 2 -7.05 -1.61 -13.64
CA LYS A 2 -7.35 -2.78 -12.80
C LYS A 2 -7.06 -2.44 -11.33
N CYS A 3 -8.01 -2.73 -10.45
CA CYS A 3 -7.88 -2.55 -9.00
C CYS A 3 -7.25 -3.81 -8.40
N PRO A 4 -6.21 -3.70 -7.54
CA PRO A 4 -5.79 -4.82 -6.69
C PRO A 4 -6.94 -5.30 -5.79
N PRO A 5 -7.11 -6.62 -5.55
CA PRO A 5 -8.16 -7.12 -4.65
C PRO A 5 -8.12 -6.47 -3.26
N GLY A 6 -9.26 -5.98 -2.76
CA GLY A 6 -9.33 -5.29 -1.47
C GLY A 6 -8.74 -3.86 -1.47
N GLY A 7 -8.38 -3.35 -2.65
CA GLY A 7 -7.79 -2.03 -2.84
C GLY A 7 -8.80 -0.90 -2.96
N GLU A 8 -10.11 -1.17 -2.96
CA GLU A 8 -11.15 -0.17 -3.25
C GLU A 8 -11.20 0.96 -2.21
N ASN A 9 -10.93 0.64 -0.94
CA ASN A 9 -10.95 1.58 0.19
C ASN A 9 -9.66 1.47 1.03
N SER A 10 -8.53 1.25 0.39
CA SER A 10 -7.23 1.10 1.05
C SER A 10 -6.09 1.60 0.17
N VAL A 11 -4.91 1.68 0.77
CA VAL A 11 -3.65 1.78 0.03
C VAL A 11 -3.06 0.38 -0.10
N VAL A 12 -2.75 -0.05 -1.31
CA VAL A 12 -2.07 -1.33 -1.57
C VAL A 12 -0.65 -1.04 -2.02
N ILE A 13 0.33 -1.58 -1.31
CA ILE A 13 1.76 -1.42 -1.62
C ILE A 13 2.32 -2.77 -2.01
N TYR A 14 2.83 -2.88 -3.25
CA TYR A 14 3.66 -4.02 -3.63
C TYR A 14 5.10 -3.73 -3.29
N THR A 15 5.71 -4.63 -2.55
CA THR A 15 7.07 -4.50 -2.03
C THR A 15 7.87 -5.78 -2.28
N THR A 16 9.14 -5.71 -1.93
CA THR A 16 10.01 -6.88 -1.76
C THR A 16 10.86 -6.66 -0.52
N THR A 17 11.00 -7.69 0.32
CA THR A 17 11.93 -7.66 1.45
C THR A 17 13.30 -8.24 1.10
N LEU A 18 13.47 -8.79 -0.11
CA LEU A 18 14.78 -9.26 -0.59
C LEU A 18 15.76 -8.09 -0.73
N ARG A 19 16.91 -8.25 -0.08
CA ARG A 19 17.98 -7.24 -0.05
C ARG A 19 18.97 -7.36 -1.22
N GLY A 20 18.66 -8.20 -2.22
CA GLY A 20 19.53 -8.45 -3.37
C GLY A 20 19.76 -7.21 -4.25
N ILE A 21 18.81 -6.28 -4.27
CA ILE A 21 18.95 -4.97 -4.89
C ILE A 21 18.74 -3.92 -3.80
N ARG A 22 19.85 -3.42 -3.24
CA ARG A 22 19.85 -2.48 -2.11
C ARG A 22 18.95 -1.27 -2.37
N LYS A 23 19.05 -0.67 -3.56
CA LYS A 23 18.25 0.50 -3.96
C LYS A 23 16.74 0.22 -3.85
N THR A 24 16.27 -0.88 -4.42
CA THR A 24 14.85 -1.27 -4.37
C THR A 24 14.38 -1.55 -2.94
N PHE A 25 15.22 -2.17 -2.11
CA PHE A 25 14.91 -2.40 -0.70
C PHE A 25 14.77 -1.07 0.07
N GLU A 26 15.66 -0.11 -0.15
CA GLU A 26 15.59 1.22 0.46
C GLU A 26 14.34 1.98 0.00
N GLU A 27 14.05 1.99 -1.31
CA GLU A 27 12.85 2.60 -1.89
C GLU A 27 11.56 2.00 -1.29
N CYS A 28 11.48 0.68 -1.11
CA CYS A 28 10.33 0.04 -0.45
C CYS A 28 10.16 0.51 0.99
N ASN A 29 11.25 0.68 1.74
CA ASN A 29 11.19 1.15 3.13
C ASN A 29 10.79 2.62 3.22
N VAL A 30 11.26 3.47 2.31
CA VAL A 30 10.84 4.88 2.23
C VAL A 30 9.34 4.97 2.00
N VAL A 31 8.82 4.26 0.99
CA VAL A 31 7.38 4.27 0.69
C VAL A 31 6.55 3.73 1.84
N ARG A 32 6.99 2.65 2.49
CA ARG A 32 6.32 2.10 3.67
C ARG A 32 6.25 3.16 4.79
N SER A 33 7.39 3.76 5.13
CA SER A 33 7.47 4.76 6.20
C SER A 33 6.62 6.01 5.91
N VAL A 34 6.57 6.45 4.66
CA VAL A 34 5.72 7.59 4.26
C VAL A 34 4.25 7.22 4.41
N ILE A 35 3.80 6.08 3.89
CA ILE A 35 2.36 5.77 3.91
C ILE A 35 1.87 5.42 5.32
N GLU A 36 2.68 4.72 6.12
CA GLU A 36 2.31 4.33 7.50
C GLU A 36 2.18 5.55 8.43
N SER A 37 2.85 6.67 8.16
CA SER A 37 2.74 7.88 8.99
C SER A 37 1.35 8.55 8.91
N HIS A 38 0.54 8.20 7.90
CA HIS A 38 -0.80 8.75 7.69
C HIS A 38 -1.90 8.01 8.48
N ASP A 39 -1.58 6.95 9.23
CA ASP A 39 -2.54 6.15 10.04
C ASP A 39 -3.77 5.63 9.26
N ILE A 40 -3.58 5.27 7.99
CA ILE A 40 -4.64 4.75 7.13
C ILE A 40 -4.56 3.24 6.95
N ARG A 41 -5.62 2.64 6.41
CA ARG A 41 -5.66 1.22 6.04
C ARG A 41 -4.71 0.95 4.89
N VAL A 42 -3.63 0.22 5.18
CA VAL A 42 -2.62 -0.24 4.23
C VAL A 42 -2.67 -1.76 4.10
N ILE A 43 -2.54 -2.25 2.87
CA ILE A 43 -2.35 -3.66 2.53
C ILE A 43 -0.99 -3.80 1.86
N GLU A 44 -0.02 -4.36 2.57
CA GLU A 44 1.28 -4.67 1.99
C GLU A 44 1.26 -6.04 1.29
N ARG A 45 1.88 -6.11 0.12
CA ARG A 45 2.03 -7.32 -0.69
C ARG A 45 3.49 -7.53 -1.05
N ASP A 46 4.15 -8.40 -0.30
CA ASP A 46 5.53 -8.78 -0.59
C ASP A 46 5.58 -9.88 -1.68
N ILE A 47 6.01 -9.50 -2.88
CA ILE A 47 6.08 -10.41 -4.04
C ILE A 47 7.24 -11.42 -3.95
N SER A 48 8.14 -11.24 -2.99
CA SER A 48 9.21 -12.18 -2.71
C SER A 48 8.76 -13.32 -1.80
N MET A 49 7.74 -13.07 -0.97
CA MET A 49 7.17 -14.03 -0.03
C MET A 49 5.98 -14.80 -0.61
N ASP A 50 5.24 -14.20 -1.55
CA ASP A 50 4.07 -14.82 -2.19
C ASP A 50 4.11 -14.67 -3.72
N SER A 51 4.14 -15.80 -4.42
CA SER A 51 4.13 -15.85 -5.89
C SER A 51 2.78 -15.45 -6.48
N GLY A 52 1.69 -15.57 -5.72
CA GLY A 52 0.36 -15.08 -6.09
C GLY A 52 0.33 -13.56 -6.24
N TYR A 53 0.94 -12.82 -5.32
CA TYR A 53 1.06 -11.36 -5.45
C TYR A 53 1.92 -10.93 -6.63
N ARG A 54 2.98 -11.70 -6.95
CA ARG A 54 3.78 -11.46 -8.16
C ARG A 54 2.95 -11.61 -9.43
N GLU A 55 2.19 -12.69 -9.53
CA GLU A 55 1.34 -12.94 -10.71
C GLU A 55 0.21 -11.92 -10.82
N GLU A 56 -0.43 -11.59 -9.70
CA GLU A 56 -1.44 -10.54 -9.64
C GLU A 56 -0.89 -9.21 -10.14
N LEU A 57 0.27 -8.76 -9.64
CA LEU A 57 0.92 -7.53 -10.08
C LEU A 57 1.25 -7.55 -11.58
N ARG A 58 1.72 -8.70 -12.09
CA ARG A 58 1.97 -8.91 -13.52
C ARG A 58 0.70 -8.71 -14.35
N LEU A 59 -0.44 -9.25 -13.88
CA LEU A 59 -1.75 -9.12 -14.52
C LEU A 59 -2.33 -7.71 -14.44
N LEU A 60 -2.11 -7.00 -13.34
CA LEU A 60 -2.50 -5.60 -13.15
C LEU A 60 -1.74 -4.68 -14.11
N MET A 61 -0.43 -4.89 -14.21
CA MET A 61 0.47 -4.02 -14.98
C MET A 61 0.56 -4.41 -16.46
N GLY A 62 0.16 -5.63 -16.82
CA GLY A 62 0.29 -6.16 -18.18
C GLY A 62 1.74 -6.32 -18.65
N LYS A 63 2.70 -6.36 -17.71
CA LYS A 63 4.14 -6.42 -17.97
C LYS A 63 4.76 -7.54 -17.16
N LYS A 64 5.79 -8.21 -17.72
CA LYS A 64 6.55 -9.26 -17.02
C LYS A 64 7.42 -8.71 -15.90
N GLU A 65 7.97 -7.52 -16.09
CA GLU A 65 8.85 -6.86 -15.13
C GLU A 65 8.29 -5.50 -14.73
N VAL A 66 8.35 -5.24 -13.43
CA VAL A 66 7.92 -4.00 -12.79
C VAL A 66 9.00 -3.59 -11.79
N ARG A 67 9.20 -2.28 -11.66
CA ARG A 67 10.08 -1.72 -10.63
C ARG A 67 9.25 -1.52 -9.37
N LEU A 68 9.80 -1.97 -8.24
CA LEU A 68 9.19 -1.79 -6.93
C LEU A 68 9.83 -0.60 -6.20
N PRO A 69 9.11 0.00 -5.24
CA PRO A 69 7.73 -0.29 -4.85
C PRO A 69 6.70 0.14 -5.90
N LEU A 70 5.47 -0.40 -5.84
CA LEU A 70 4.31 0.11 -6.59
C LEU A 70 3.14 0.35 -5.65
N VAL A 71 2.56 1.54 -5.72
CA VAL A 71 1.50 2.00 -4.82
C VAL A 71 0.20 2.22 -5.57
N PHE A 72 -0.86 1.65 -5.03
CA PHE A 72 -2.23 1.87 -5.47
C PHE A 72 -3.03 2.51 -4.35
N VAL A 73 -3.82 3.53 -4.67
CA VAL A 73 -4.71 4.20 -3.73
C VAL A 73 -6.13 4.09 -4.26
N LYS A 74 -7.05 3.50 -3.47
CA LYS A 74 -8.44 3.27 -3.90
C LYS A 74 -8.53 2.61 -5.28
N GLY A 75 -7.69 1.60 -5.49
CA GLY A 75 -7.61 0.84 -6.74
C GLY A 75 -6.87 1.50 -7.90
N ARG A 76 -6.38 2.73 -7.75
CA ARG A 76 -5.68 3.47 -8.82
C ARG A 76 -4.18 3.46 -8.57
N LEU A 77 -3.40 3.06 -9.58
CA LEU A 77 -1.94 3.16 -9.55
C LEU A 77 -1.53 4.62 -9.44
N ILE A 78 -0.74 4.94 -8.41
CA ILE A 78 -0.17 6.27 -8.17
C ILE A 78 1.27 6.34 -8.67
N GLY A 79 2.06 5.29 -8.45
CA GLY A 79 3.44 5.23 -8.94
C GLY A 79 4.37 4.41 -8.04
N GLY A 80 5.67 4.63 -8.20
CA GLY A 80 6.71 4.06 -7.35
C GLY A 80 7.23 5.06 -6.32
N SER A 81 8.47 4.86 -5.85
CA SER A 81 9.04 5.66 -4.77
C SER A 81 9.11 7.15 -5.09
N ASP A 82 9.59 7.51 -6.28
CA ASP A 82 9.77 8.92 -6.68
C ASP A 82 8.42 9.66 -6.72
N GLU A 83 7.37 9.02 -7.27
CA GLU A 83 6.03 9.62 -7.30
C GLU A 83 5.43 9.79 -5.90
N VAL A 84 5.61 8.81 -5.01
CA VAL A 84 5.10 8.88 -3.63
C VAL A 84 5.79 9.99 -2.85
N VAL A 85 7.13 10.06 -2.90
CA VAL A 85 7.90 11.11 -2.23
C VAL A 85 7.50 12.49 -2.73
N LYS A 86 7.37 12.66 -4.04
CA LYS A 86 6.93 13.92 -4.62
C LYS A 86 5.54 14.33 -4.14
N LEU A 87 4.60 13.38 -4.06
CA LEU A 87 3.24 13.68 -3.59
C LEU A 87 3.21 14.04 -2.11
N GLU A 88 4.06 13.43 -1.29
CA GLU A 88 4.23 13.77 0.13
C GLU A 88 4.79 15.19 0.28
N GLU A 89 5.88 15.51 -0.43
CA GLU A 89 6.48 16.85 -0.43
C GLU A 89 5.52 17.95 -0.89
N GLU A 90 4.62 17.62 -1.83
CA GLU A 90 3.58 18.52 -2.32
C GLU A 90 2.32 18.55 -1.43
N GLY A 91 2.25 17.77 -0.35
CA GLY A 91 1.08 17.67 0.54
C GLY A 91 -0.16 17.06 -0.13
N LYS A 92 0.01 16.32 -1.22
CA LYS A 92 -1.07 15.77 -2.03
C LYS A 92 -1.53 14.38 -1.59
N LEU A 93 -0.73 13.68 -0.80
CA LEU A 93 -1.13 12.38 -0.24
C LEU A 93 -2.38 12.50 0.64
N ASP A 94 -2.48 13.53 1.47
CA ASP A 94 -3.68 13.81 2.29
C ASP A 94 -4.96 13.81 1.46
N THR A 95 -4.92 14.45 0.28
CA THR A 95 -6.08 14.54 -0.62
C THR A 95 -6.42 13.17 -1.24
N LEU A 96 -5.41 12.35 -1.54
CA LEU A 96 -5.63 11.00 -2.06
C LEU A 96 -6.16 10.05 -1.00
N PHE A 97 -5.82 10.29 0.27
CA PHE A 97 -6.17 9.44 1.41
C PHE A 97 -7.49 9.79 2.09
N VAL A 98 -8.14 10.89 1.70
CA VAL A 98 -9.51 11.22 2.14
C VAL A 98 -10.41 9.99 2.04
N ASP A 99 -11.28 9.74 3.01
CA ASP A 99 -12.20 8.58 3.10
C ASP A 99 -11.54 7.18 3.15
N ILE A 100 -10.20 7.07 3.22
CA ILE A 100 -9.58 5.79 3.55
C ILE A 100 -9.72 5.59 5.06
N PRO A 101 -10.30 4.47 5.53
CA PRO A 101 -10.42 4.19 6.96
C PRO A 101 -9.05 4.15 7.62
N ASN A 102 -8.97 4.56 8.89
CA ASN A 102 -7.72 4.45 9.64
C ASN A 102 -7.28 2.99 9.80
N SER A 103 -5.98 2.81 10.06
CA SER A 103 -5.34 1.49 10.26
C SER A 103 -6.04 0.66 11.36
N VAL A 104 -6.65 1.35 12.33
CA VAL A 104 -7.31 0.78 13.52
C VAL A 104 -8.84 0.74 13.43
N ALA A 105 -9.44 0.99 12.25
CA ALA A 105 -10.90 0.92 12.08
C ALA A 105 -11.40 -0.54 12.06
N LEU A 106 -11.34 -1.18 13.25
CA LEU A 106 -12.02 -2.43 13.63
C LEU A 106 -13.14 -2.18 14.66
N PHE A 107 -13.41 -0.94 15.06
CA PHE A 107 -14.58 -0.64 15.87
C PHE A 107 -15.81 -0.43 14.99
N ALA A 108 -16.35 -1.52 14.46
CA ALA A 108 -17.78 -1.57 14.25
C ALA A 108 -18.44 -1.49 15.64
N VAL A 109 -19.16 -0.41 15.91
CA VAL A 109 -20.07 -0.33 17.06
C VAL A 109 -21.10 -1.44 16.86
N ASN A 110 -20.90 -2.58 17.52
CA ASN A 110 -21.98 -3.51 17.78
C ASN A 110 -22.69 -2.97 19.01
N GLN A 111 -24.01 -2.77 18.93
CA GLN A 111 -24.80 -2.16 20.01
C GLN A 111 -24.81 -2.97 21.32
N HIS A 112 -24.06 -4.07 21.40
CA HIS A 112 -23.84 -4.82 22.63
C HIS A 112 -22.39 -5.36 22.69
N ASN A 113 -21.65 -4.92 23.72
CA ASN A 113 -20.29 -5.30 24.14
C ASN A 113 -19.06 -4.73 23.41
N LEU A 114 -18.35 -3.86 24.14
CA LEU A 114 -16.94 -3.53 23.94
C LEU A 114 -16.05 -4.75 24.25
N ILE A 115 -15.15 -5.10 23.34
CA ILE A 115 -13.93 -5.84 23.68
C ILE A 115 -12.75 -5.06 23.09
N LEU A 116 -11.91 -4.52 23.96
CA LEU A 116 -10.59 -4.00 23.62
C LEU A 116 -9.69 -5.18 23.27
N LEU A 117 -9.09 -5.15 22.08
CA LEU A 117 -7.83 -5.84 21.82
C LEU A 117 -6.89 -4.84 21.15
N THR A 118 -6.11 -4.17 21.99
CA THR A 118 -4.84 -3.54 21.64
C THR A 118 -3.84 -4.65 21.34
N PHE A 119 -3.18 -4.58 20.18
CA PHE A 119 -1.84 -5.17 20.02
C PHE A 119 -0.81 -4.18 20.56
#